data_AF-W9YED3-F1
#
_entry.id   AF-W9YED3-F1
#
_cell.length_a   1.000
_cell.length_b   1.000
_cell.length_c   1.000
_cell.angle_alpha   90.00
_cell.angle_beta   90.00
_cell.angle_gamma   90.00
#
_symmetry.space_group_name_H-M   'P 1'
#
loop_
_entity.id
_entity.type
_entity.pdbx_description
1 polymer ?
#
loop_
_entity_poly.entity_id
_entity_poly.type
_entity_poly.pdbx_seq_one_letter_code
_entity_poly.pdbx_strand_id
1 'polypeptide(L)'
;MSPLPIRLRDTPAQVQEKLGLSDRQFDNFKNFARQVHNEYCAARPHSRWADVRVSWTALPEEERLDVIRLMYNLCLESNLFPPTSQRSTIEAGIEQRLHQVRRTWQQTSRTRMRPAAR
;
A
#
# COMPACT_ATOMS: atom_id res chain seq x y z
N MET A 1 26.11 7.88 1.53
CA MET A 1 24.91 8.40 2.22
C MET A 1 23.86 7.30 2.20
N SER A 2 23.43 6.79 3.36
CA SER A 2 22.32 5.84 3.42
C SER A 2 21.02 6.59 3.12
N PRO A 3 20.17 6.12 2.19
CA PRO A 3 18.91 6.78 1.92
C PRO A 3 18.06 6.79 3.20
N LEU A 4 17.49 7.96 3.54
CA LEU A 4 16.61 8.11 4.70
C LEU A 4 15.46 7.09 4.62
N PRO A 5 15.04 6.50 5.75
CA PRO A 5 13.97 5.50 5.74
C PRO A 5 12.68 6.09 5.13
N ILE A 6 11.92 5.24 4.45
CA ILE A 6 10.59 5.60 3.94
C ILE A 6 9.62 5.71 5.12
N ARG A 7 8.85 6.79 5.17
CA ARG A 7 7.86 7.06 6.22
C ARG A 7 6.46 7.03 5.65
N LEU A 8 5.46 6.69 6.47
CA LEU A 8 4.04 6.66 6.07
C LEU A 8 3.53 7.99 5.49
N ARG A 9 4.12 9.12 5.89
CA ARG A 9 3.75 10.48 5.46
C ARG A 9 4.52 10.98 4.23
N ASP A 10 5.49 10.21 3.73
CA ASP A 10 6.26 10.61 2.55
C ASP A 10 5.34 10.80 1.34
N THR A 11 5.68 11.78 0.50
CA THR A 11 4.95 12.05 -0.74
C THR A 11 5.24 10.97 -1.79
N PRO A 12 4.41 10.85 -2.83
CA PRO A 12 4.67 9.90 -3.91
C PRO A 12 6.06 10.05 -4.54
N ALA A 13 6.50 11.29 -4.81
CA ALA A 13 7.82 11.58 -5.35
C ALA A 13 8.96 11.12 -4.43
N GLN A 14 8.84 11.36 -3.11
CA GLN A 14 9.85 10.91 -2.14
C GLN A 14 9.95 9.38 -2.07
N VAL A 15 8.82 8.68 -2.16
CA VAL A 15 8.81 7.20 -2.14
C VAL A 15 9.41 6.65 -3.43
N GLN A 16 9.08 7.24 -4.58
CA GLN A 16 9.63 6.86 -5.88
C GLN A 16 11.16 7.00 -5.90
N GLU A 17 11.67 8.16 -5.47
CA GLU A 17 13.10 8.45 -5.40
C GLU A 17 13.82 7.44 -4.48
N LYS A 18 13.30 7.24 -3.26
CA LYS A 18 13.90 6.32 -2.28
C LYS A 18 13.90 4.85 -2.73
N LEU A 19 12.94 4.45 -3.57
CA LEU A 19 12.87 3.11 -4.15
C LEU A 19 13.68 2.99 -5.44
N GLY A 20 14.21 4.09 -5.99
CA GLY A 20 14.95 4.10 -7.25
C GLY A 20 14.09 3.70 -8.45
N LEU A 21 12.80 4.05 -8.44
CA LEU A 21 11.87 3.66 -9.50
C LEU A 21 11.76 4.74 -10.58
N SER A 22 11.77 4.32 -11.85
CA SER A 22 11.32 5.17 -12.96
C SER A 22 9.83 5.48 -12.84
N ASP A 23 9.34 6.49 -13.56
CA ASP A 23 7.92 6.87 -13.56
C ASP A 23 7.01 5.68 -13.93
N ARG A 24 7.39 4.92 -14.98
CA ARG A 24 6.64 3.73 -15.41
C ARG A 24 6.62 2.65 -14.32
N GLN A 25 7.75 2.38 -13.67
CA GLN A 25 7.77 1.43 -12.56
C GLN A 25 6.93 1.92 -11.39
N PHE A 26 6.96 3.21 -11.08
CA PHE A 26 6.18 3.78 -9.99
C PHE A 26 4.67 3.77 -10.29
N ASP A 27 4.28 3.94 -11.55
CA ASP A 27 2.89 3.75 -11.99
C ASP A 27 2.43 2.30 -11.81
N ASN A 28 3.25 1.33 -12.21
CA ASN A 28 2.98 -0.08 -11.97
C ASN A 28 2.89 -0.38 -10.47
N PHE A 29 3.79 0.19 -9.66
CA PHE A 29 3.77 0.05 -8.20
C PHE A 29 2.45 0.55 -7.58
N LYS A 30 1.94 1.71 -8.03
CA LYS A 30 0.63 2.22 -7.62
C LYS A 30 -0.51 1.31 -8.07
N ASN A 31 -0.42 0.72 -9.26
CA ASN A 31 -1.43 -0.20 -9.80
C ASN A 31 -1.49 -1.50 -8.99
N PHE A 32 -0.35 -2.11 -8.74
CA PHE A 32 -0.24 -3.31 -7.91
C PHE A 32 -0.79 -3.10 -6.51
N ALA A 33 -0.50 -1.97 -5.86
CA ALA A 33 -1.03 -1.70 -4.53
C ALA A 33 -2.56 -1.58 -4.51
N ARG A 34 -3.16 -1.00 -5.56
CA ARG A 34 -4.61 -0.94 -5.72
C ARG A 34 -5.20 -2.33 -5.98
N GLN A 35 -4.57 -3.11 -6.86
CA GLN A 35 -4.97 -4.47 -7.18
C GLN A 35 -4.97 -5.36 -5.93
N VAL A 36 -3.84 -5.42 -5.23
CA VAL A 36 -3.68 -6.21 -4.00
C VAL A 36 -4.72 -5.81 -2.94
N HIS A 37 -4.95 -4.51 -2.73
CA HIS A 37 -5.99 -4.07 -1.80
C HIS A 37 -7.38 -4.57 -2.21
N ASN A 38 -7.76 -4.38 -3.48
CA ASN A 38 -9.08 -4.77 -3.98
C ASN A 38 -9.29 -6.28 -3.92
N GLU A 39 -8.31 -7.07 -4.36
CA GLU A 39 -8.36 -8.53 -4.34
C GLU A 39 -8.43 -9.06 -2.90
N TYR A 40 -7.63 -8.50 -1.99
CA TYR A 40 -7.66 -8.91 -0.58
C TYR A 40 -9.02 -8.63 0.06
N CYS A 41 -9.58 -7.44 -0.16
CA CYS A 41 -10.90 -7.07 0.34
C CYS A 41 -12.01 -7.96 -0.26
N ALA A 42 -11.94 -8.27 -1.56
CA ALA A 42 -12.90 -9.13 -2.24
C ALA A 42 -12.85 -10.58 -1.73
N ALA A 43 -11.64 -11.13 -1.54
CA ALA A 43 -11.44 -12.49 -1.06
C ALA A 43 -11.76 -12.64 0.44
N ARG A 44 -11.65 -11.57 1.23
CA ARG A 44 -11.81 -11.58 2.69
C ARG A 44 -12.73 -10.44 3.16
N PRO A 45 -14.02 -10.44 2.80
CA PRO A 45 -14.93 -9.32 3.10
C PRO A 45 -15.15 -9.09 4.60
N HIS A 46 -14.90 -10.09 5.45
CA HIS A 46 -15.04 -10.00 6.91
C HIS A 46 -13.73 -9.70 7.66
N SER A 47 -12.61 -9.52 6.94
CA SER A 47 -11.32 -9.18 7.52
C SER A 47 -11.30 -7.76 8.11
N ARG A 48 -10.47 -7.52 9.14
CA ARG A 48 -10.29 -6.18 9.72
C ARG A 48 -9.66 -5.21 8.72
N TRP A 49 -8.82 -5.71 7.82
CA TRP A 49 -8.29 -4.96 6.68
C TRP A 49 -9.42 -4.39 5.81
N ALA A 50 -10.41 -5.23 5.50
CA ALA A 50 -11.58 -4.90 4.67
C ALA A 50 -12.68 -4.12 5.41
N ASP A 51 -12.54 -3.87 6.72
CA ASP A 51 -13.46 -3.01 7.47
C ASP A 51 -13.03 -1.54 7.38
N VAL A 52 -13.87 -0.72 6.73
CA VAL A 52 -13.65 0.71 6.51
C VAL A 52 -13.53 1.53 7.81
N ARG A 53 -14.03 1.01 8.93
CA ARG A 53 -14.02 1.68 10.24
C ARG A 53 -12.70 1.49 10.97
N VAL A 54 -11.98 0.40 10.70
CA VAL A 54 -10.72 0.05 11.40
C VAL A 54 -9.59 0.98 10.93
N SER A 55 -8.90 1.65 11.84
CA SER A 55 -7.74 2.49 11.51
C SER A 55 -6.50 1.63 11.19
N TRP A 56 -5.50 2.22 10.51
CA TRP A 56 -4.26 1.51 10.18
C TRP A 56 -3.56 0.90 11.40
N THR A 57 -3.48 1.65 12.50
CA THR A 57 -2.83 1.21 13.75
C THR A 57 -3.64 0.19 14.54
N ALA A 58 -4.92 -0.01 14.20
CA ALA A 58 -5.80 -1.00 14.82
C ALA A 58 -5.95 -2.27 13.97
N LEU A 59 -5.23 -2.36 12.85
CA LEU A 59 -5.19 -3.59 12.05
C LEU A 59 -4.44 -4.68 12.81
N PRO A 60 -4.93 -5.93 12.79
CA PRO A 60 -4.14 -7.07 13.23
C PRO A 60 -2.82 -7.11 12.46
N GLU A 61 -1.72 -7.34 13.19
CA GLU A 61 -0.39 -7.37 12.59
C GLU A 61 -0.28 -8.45 11.51
N GLU A 62 -0.88 -9.62 11.75
CA GLU A 62 -0.92 -10.74 10.81
C GLU A 62 -1.54 -10.34 9.47
N GLU A 63 -2.71 -9.69 9.49
CA GLU A 63 -3.37 -9.25 8.25
C GLU A 63 -2.52 -8.20 7.51
N ARG A 64 -1.88 -7.28 8.26
CA ARG A 64 -1.00 -6.27 7.64
C ARG A 64 0.20 -6.94 6.97
N LEU A 65 0.85 -7.89 7.66
CA LEU A 65 1.98 -8.63 7.12
C LEU A 65 1.59 -9.47 5.90
N ASP A 66 0.40 -10.07 5.90
CA ASP A 66 -0.09 -10.86 4.77
C ASP A 66 -0.29 -10.00 3.52
N VAL A 67 -0.90 -8.81 3.65
CA VAL A 67 -1.07 -7.91 2.50
C VAL A 67 0.28 -7.36 2.01
N ILE A 68 1.21 -7.06 2.92
CA ILE A 68 2.58 -6.67 2.56
C ILE A 68 3.28 -7.79 1.78
N ARG A 69 3.16 -9.05 2.22
CA ARG A 69 3.74 -10.22 1.55
C ARG A 69 3.15 -10.43 0.16
N LEU A 70 1.82 -10.29 0.01
CA LEU A 70 1.16 -10.39 -1.30
C LEU A 70 1.70 -9.33 -2.28
N MET A 71 1.80 -8.09 -1.83
CA MET A 71 2.37 -7.01 -2.63
C MET A 71 3.85 -7.25 -2.95
N TYR A 72 4.63 -7.74 -1.98
CA TYR A 72 6.05 -8.02 -2.17
C TYR A 72 6.27 -9.09 -3.25
N ASN A 73 5.54 -10.19 -3.17
CA ASN A 73 5.61 -11.27 -4.16
C ASN A 73 5.23 -10.79 -5.55
N LEU A 74 4.13 -10.03 -5.68
CA LEU A 74 3.71 -9.47 -6.97
C LEU A 74 4.78 -8.54 -7.59
N CYS A 75 5.43 -7.72 -6.77
CA CYS A 75 6.53 -6.88 -7.22
C CYS A 75 7.76 -7.68 -7.65
N LEU A 76 8.08 -8.78 -6.95
CA LEU A 76 9.19 -9.67 -7.31
C LEU A 76 8.91 -10.40 -8.62
N GLU A 77 7.73 -11.00 -8.76
CA GLU A 77 7.31 -11.69 -9.99
C GLU A 77 7.33 -10.75 -11.21
N SER A 78 7.02 -9.48 -10.99
CA SER A 78 7.04 -8.44 -12.02
C SER A 78 8.42 -7.82 -12.28
N ASN A 79 9.47 -8.26 -11.56
CA ASN A 79 10.82 -7.65 -11.58
C ASN A 79 10.77 -6.12 -11.43
N LEU A 80 9.92 -5.63 -10.53
CA LEU A 80 9.59 -4.20 -10.44
C LEU A 80 10.77 -3.37 -9.91
N PHE A 81 11.45 -3.89 -8.90
CA PHE A 81 12.53 -3.20 -8.21
C PHE A 81 13.89 -3.52 -8.82
N PRO A 82 14.82 -2.55 -8.83
CA PRO A 82 16.23 -2.82 -9.13
C PRO A 82 16.79 -3.95 -8.24
N PRO A 83 17.69 -4.80 -8.75
CA PRO A 83 18.29 -5.89 -7.96
C PRO A 83 19.15 -5.40 -6.79
N THR A 84 19.53 -4.12 -6.80
CA THR A 84 20.29 -3.46 -5.73
C THR A 84 19.41 -2.93 -4.60
N SER A 85 18.08 -2.95 -4.76
CA SER A 85 17.15 -2.45 -3.75
C SER A 85 17.14 -3.35 -2.52
N GLN A 86 17.39 -2.75 -1.35
CA GLN A 86 17.34 -3.48 -0.09
C GLN A 86 15.91 -3.89 0.24
N ARG A 87 15.75 -5.13 0.73
CA ARG A 87 14.45 -5.69 1.11
C ARG A 87 13.68 -4.81 2.09
N SER A 88 14.36 -4.30 3.12
CA SER A 88 13.75 -3.41 4.12
C SER A 88 13.22 -2.11 3.52
N THR A 89 13.91 -1.54 2.53
CA THR A 89 13.44 -0.35 1.79
C THR A 89 12.21 -0.68 0.96
N ILE A 90 12.20 -1.83 0.30
CA ILE A 90 11.04 -2.30 -0.48
C ILE A 90 9.83 -2.49 0.44
N GLU A 91 9.98 -3.22 1.54
CA GLU A 91 8.90 -3.48 2.50
C GLU A 91 8.34 -2.18 3.10
N ALA A 92 9.20 -1.22 3.46
CA ALA A 92 8.77 0.10 3.93
C ALA A 92 8.01 0.90 2.86
N GLY A 93 8.46 0.82 1.60
CA GLY A 93 7.76 1.42 0.46
C GLY A 93 6.38 0.80 0.21
N ILE A 94 6.30 -0.52 0.30
CA ILE A 94 5.05 -1.29 0.20
C ILE A 94 4.09 -0.90 1.32
N GLU A 95 4.56 -0.87 2.57
CA GLU A 95 3.74 -0.50 3.72
C GLU A 95 3.19 0.92 3.57
N GLN A 96 4.05 1.87 3.22
CA GLN A 96 3.65 3.26 2.92
C GLN A 96 2.57 3.29 1.86
N ARG A 97 2.78 2.57 0.75
CA ARG A 97 1.88 2.64 -0.39
C ARG A 97 0.51 2.05 -0.09
N LEU A 98 0.48 0.89 0.57
CA LEU A 98 -0.73 0.22 1.00
C LEU A 98 -1.51 1.05 2.03
N HIS A 99 -0.80 1.67 2.98
CA HIS A 99 -1.41 2.60 3.94
C HIS A 99 -2.17 3.72 3.23
N GLN A 100 -1.54 4.35 2.23
CA GLN A 100 -2.17 5.43 1.50
C GLN A 100 -3.34 4.97 0.62
N VAL A 101 -3.23 3.81 -0.04
CA VAL A 101 -4.36 3.23 -0.81
C VAL A 101 -5.55 2.98 0.12
N ARG A 102 -5.31 2.33 1.26
CA ARG A 102 -6.35 2.05 2.25
C ARG A 102 -6.95 3.34 2.82
N ARG A 103 -6.14 4.35 3.13
CA ARG A 103 -6.62 5.66 3.61
C ARG A 103 -7.56 6.33 2.60
N THR A 104 -7.18 6.36 1.31
CA THR A 104 -8.03 6.90 0.25
C THR A 104 -9.33 6.10 0.11
N TRP A 105 -9.25 4.77 0.17
CA TRP A 105 -10.43 3.91 0.16
C TRP A 105 -11.37 4.17 1.35
N GLN A 106 -10.83 4.38 2.56
CA GLN A 106 -11.62 4.74 3.73
C GLN A 106 -12.31 6.09 3.57
N GLN A 107 -11.59 7.10 3.10
CA GLN A 107 -12.15 8.44 2.88
C GLN A 107 -13.28 8.40 1.84
N THR A 108 -13.05 7.77 0.70
CA THR A 108 -14.03 7.67 -0.39
C THR A 108 -15.26 6.85 0.02
N SER A 109 -15.06 5.73 0.72
CA SER A 109 -16.15 4.88 1.21
C SER A 109 -17.02 5.60 2.25
N ARG A 110 -16.40 6.31 3.21
CA ARG A 110 -17.14 7.10 4.21
C ARG A 110 -17.94 8.25 3.60
N THR A 111 -17.38 8.91 2.59
CA THR A 111 -18.11 9.96 1.86
C THR A 111 -19.34 9.40 1.16
N ARG A 112 -19.25 8.19 0.56
CA ARG A 112 -20.41 7.53 -0.08
C ARG A 112 -21.47 7.06 0.93
N MET A 113 -21.07 6.72 2.15
CA MET A 113 -21.99 6.28 3.21
C MET A 113 -22.70 7.43 3.93
N ARG A 114 -22.26 8.68 3.79
CA ARG A 114 -23.01 9.83 4.33
C ARG A 114 -24.31 9.97 3.53
N PRO A 115 -25.49 9.91 4.18
CA PRO A 115 -26.73 10.28 3.52
C PRO A 115 -26.60 11.70 3.01
N ALA A 116 -27.03 11.96 1.77
CA ALA A 116 -27.22 13.32 1.30
C ALA A 116 -28.19 13.99 2.28
N ALA A 117 -27.73 15.03 2.98
CA ALA A 117 -28.60 15.83 3.82
C ALA A 117 -29.71 16.39 2.92
N ARG A 118 -30.94 15.91 3.12
CA ARG A 118 -32.17 16.54 2.64
C ARG A 118 -32.70 17.43 3.74
#